data_AF-A0A9E0P8C5-F1
#
_entry.id   AF-A0A9E0P8C5-F1
#
_cell.length_a   1.000
_cell.length_b   1.000
_cell.length_c   1.000
_cell.angle_alpha   90.00
_cell.angle_beta   90.00
_cell.angle_gamma   90.00
#
_symmetry.space_group_name_H-M   'P 1'
#
loop_
_entity.id
_entity.type
_entity.pdbx_description
1 polymer ?
#
loop_
_entity_poly.entity_id
_entity_poly.type
_entity_poly.pdbx_seq_one_letter_code
_entity_poly.pdbx_strand_id
1 'polypeptide(L)' 'MKSCGINLDQGLITIRPSHHEKLEAWSGEGIDKRDYVNIPHDSEPSQIGAALRLAFSRCTG' A
#
# COMPACT_ATOMS: atom_id res chain seq x y z
N MET A 1 10.03 2.25 10.59
CA MET A 1 9.94 2.80 9.21
C MET A 1 8.67 2.25 8.60
N LYS A 2 7.95 2.99 7.76
CA LYS A 2 6.74 2.45 7.09
C LYS A 2 7.11 1.76 5.79
N SER A 3 6.40 0.70 5.43
CA SER A 3 6.59 -0.03 4.18
C SER A 3 5.24 -0.27 3.48
N CYS A 4 5.20 -0.13 2.16
CA CYS A 4 4.07 -0.48 1.33
C CYS A 4 4.56 -1.36 0.18
N GLY A 5 3.89 -2.49 -0.05
CA GLY A 5 4.11 -3.31 -1.24
C GLY A 5 3.27 -2.79 -2.40
N ILE A 6 3.84 -2.75 -3.61
CA ILE A 6 3.11 -2.35 -4.82
C ILE A 6 3.13 -3.54 -5.79
N ASN A 7 1.95 -3.93 -6.26
CA ASN A 7 1.80 -4.95 -7.30
C ASN A 7 0.96 -4.38 -8.45
N LEU A 8 1.34 -4.69 -9.69
CA LEU A 8 0.53 -4.43 -10.87
C LEU A 8 0.15 -5.77 -11.48
N ASP A 9 -1.15 -6.05 -11.52
CA ASP A 9 -1.70 -7.25 -12.17
C ASP A 9 -2.98 -6.89 -12.91
N GLN A 10 -3.16 -7.44 -14.12
CA GLN A 10 -4.34 -7.21 -14.97
C GLN A 10 -4.78 -5.73 -15.11
N GLY A 11 -3.82 -4.79 -15.16
CA GLY A 11 -4.09 -3.36 -15.31
C GLY A 11 -4.54 -2.64 -14.03
N LEU A 12 -4.47 -3.30 -12.88
CA LEU A 12 -4.78 -2.74 -11.56
C LEU A 12 -3.51 -2.65 -10.71
N ILE A 13 -3.20 -1.45 -10.23
CA ILE A 13 -2.16 -1.23 -9.22
C ILE A 13 -2.81 -1.44 -7.83
N THR A 14 -2.28 -2.39 -7.07
CA THR A 14 -2.64 -2.62 -5.67
C THR A 14 -1.48 -2.21 -4.77
N ILE A 15 -1.72 -1.22 -3.90
CA ILE A 15 -0.77 -0.77 -2.88
C ILE A 15 -1.21 -1.33 -1.53
N ARG A 16 -0.36 -2.17 -0.94
CA ARG A 16 -0.61 -2.88 0.31
C ARG A 16 0.17 -2.21 1.45
N PRO A 17 -0.50 -1.57 2.43
CA PRO A 17 0.16 -1.15 3.66
C PRO A 17 0.64 -2.37 4.47
N SER A 18 1.48 -2.11 5.46
CA SER A 18 2.03 -3.13 6.36
C SER A 18 2.04 -2.68 7.80
N HIS A 19 2.09 -3.64 8.72
CA HIS A 19 2.37 -3.45 10.13
C HIS A 19 3.88 -3.58 10.39
N HIS A 20 4.52 -2.61 11.04
CA HIS A 20 5.95 -2.64 11.35
C HIS A 20 6.23 -3.53 12.59
N GLU A 21 6.27 -4.84 12.39
CA GLU A 21 6.36 -5.85 13.45
C GLU A 21 7.68 -5.80 14.25
N LYS A 22 8.82 -5.62 13.59
CA LYS A 22 10.16 -5.56 14.20
C LYS A 22 11.01 -4.54 13.50
N LEU A 23 12.15 -4.17 14.08
CA LEU A 23 13.05 -3.12 13.55
C LEU A 23 13.23 -3.19 12.01
N GLU A 24 13.41 -4.39 11.46
CA GLU A 24 13.61 -4.63 10.02
C GLU A 24 12.56 -5.58 9.42
N ALA A 25 11.39 -5.76 10.05
CA ALA A 25 10.34 -6.67 9.56
C ALA A 25 8.98 -6.00 9.49
N TRP A 26 8.28 -6.25 8.38
CA TRP A 26 6.91 -5.76 8.14
C TRP A 26 6.01 -6.94 7.79
N SER A 27 4.83 -6.97 8.41
CA SER A 27 3.84 -8.03 8.21
C SER A 27 2.51 -7.45 7.72
N GLY A 28 1.57 -8.34 7.40
CA GLY A 28 0.18 -7.98 7.11
C GLY A 28 -0.73 -8.03 8.34
N GLU A 29 -0.19 -8.15 9.55
CA GLU A 29 -1.00 -8.28 10.77
C GLU A 29 -1.89 -7.05 10.96
N GLY A 30 -3.18 -7.28 11.19
CA GLY A 30 -4.17 -6.20 11.32
C GLY A 30 -4.42 -5.39 10.05
N ILE A 31 -3.88 -5.80 8.89
CA ILE A 31 -4.12 -5.17 7.60
C ILE A 31 -5.03 -6.08 6.75
N ASP A 32 -6.23 -5.59 6.44
CA ASP A 32 -7.23 -6.30 5.64
C ASP A 32 -7.21 -5.84 4.16
N LYS A 33 -7.87 -6.59 3.28
CA LYS A 33 -8.04 -6.21 1.87
C LYS A 33 -8.71 -4.83 1.67
N ARG A 34 -9.54 -4.40 2.63
CA ARG A 34 -10.18 -3.06 2.63
C ARG A 34 -9.18 -1.92 2.85
N ASP A 35 -8.04 -2.22 3.46
CA ASP A 35 -6.98 -1.24 3.73
C ASP A 35 -6.07 -1.05 2.51
N TYR A 36 -6.17 -1.93 1.52
CA TYR A 36 -5.43 -1.80 0.27
C TYR A 36 -5.97 -0.62 -0.53
N VAL A 37 -5.08 0.03 -1.29
CA VAL A 37 -5.45 1.08 -2.23
C VAL A 37 -5.31 0.51 -3.63
N ASN A 38 -6.43 0.46 -4.35
CA ASN A 38 -6.49 -0.05 -5.71
C ASN A 38 -6.77 1.11 -6.66
N ILE A 39 -5.94 1.28 -7.68
CA ILE A 39 -6.13 2.28 -8.74
C ILE A 39 -5.80 1.66 -10.10
N PRO A 40 -6.43 2.12 -11.21
CA PRO A 40 -6.05 1.72 -12.56
C PRO A 40 -4.59 2.05 -12.86
N HIS A 41 -3.91 1.21 -13.64
CA HIS A 41 -2.49 1.41 -13.99
C HIS A 41 -2.22 2.61 -14.90
N ASP A 42 -3.23 3.07 -15.63
CA ASP A 42 -3.23 4.24 -16.50
C ASP A 42 -3.60 5.54 -15.74
N SER A 43 -3.65 5.48 -14.41
CA SER A 43 -3.82 6.66 -13.56
C SER A 43 -2.65 7.63 -13.72
N GLU A 44 -2.96 8.93 -13.70
CA GLU A 44 -1.95 9.99 -13.70
C GLU A 44 -0.92 9.81 -12.56
N PRO A 45 0.35 10.18 -12.76
CA PRO A 45 1.39 10.05 -11.73
C PRO A 45 1.02 10.73 -10.40
N SER A 46 0.27 11.83 -10.45
CA SER A 46 -0.24 12.53 -9.26
C SER A 46 -1.25 11.70 -8.46
N GLN A 47 -2.11 10.94 -9.14
CA GLN A 47 -3.07 10.00 -8.54
C GLN A 47 -2.34 8.81 -7.91
N ILE A 48 -1.33 8.25 -8.59
CA ILE A 48 -0.49 7.18 -8.05
C ILE A 48 0.23 7.65 -6.77
N GLY A 49 0.78 8.86 -6.77
CA GLY A 49 1.41 9.46 -5.60
C GLY A 49 0.43 9.68 -4.44
N ALA A 50 -0.79 10.16 -4.73
CA ALA A 50 -1.84 10.32 -3.73
C ALA A 50 -2.28 8.96 -3.13
N ALA A 51 -2.43 7.94 -3.97
CA ALA A 51 -2.74 6.58 -3.55
C ALA A 51 -1.65 5.99 -2.63
N LEU A 52 -0.37 6.20 -2.95
CA LEU A 52 0.73 5.77 -2.09
C LEU A 52 0.72 6.48 -0.73
N ARG A 53 0.47 7.80 -0.70
CA ARG A 53 0.33 8.56 0.55
C ARG A 53 -0.82 8.04 1.41
N LEU A 54 -1.96 7.69 0.78
CA LEU A 54 -3.10 7.07 1.45
C LEU A 54 -2.75 5.68 1.99
N ALA A 55 -2.01 4.86 1.25
CA ALA A 55 -1.57 3.56 1.78
C ALA A 55 -0.63 3.75 2.98
N PHE A 56 0.31 4.70 2.93
CA PHE A 56 1.17 5.00 4.07
C PHE A 56 0.41 5.50 5.30
N SER A 57 -0.71 6.20 5.14
CA SER A 57 -1.54 6.60 6.29
C SER A 57 -2.24 5.41 6.95
N ARG A 58 -2.35 4.27 6.24
CA ARG A 58 -2.95 3.02 6.73
C ARG A 58 -1.92 2.02 7.29
N CYS A 59 -0.63 2.23 7.06
CA CYS A 59 0.40 1.46 7.77
C CYS A 59 0.29 1.62 9.28
N THR A 60 0.49 0.53 10.00
CA THR A 60 0.56 0.48 11.46
C THR A 60 1.97 0.06 11.89
N GLY A 61 2.24 0.02 13.18
CA GLY A 61 3.52 -0.36 13.77
C GLY A 61 3.46 -0.26 15.27
#